data_AF-A0A970ZZZ1-F1
#
_entry.id   AF-A0A970ZZZ1-F1
#
_cell.length_a   1.000
_cell.length_b   1.000
_cell.length_c   1.000
_cell.angle_alpha   90.00
_cell.angle_beta   90.00
_cell.angle_gamma   90.00
#
_symmetry.space_group_name_H-M   'P 1'
#
loop_
_entity.id
_entity.type
_entity.pdbx_description
1 polymer ?
#
loop_
_entity_poly.entity_id
_entity_poly.type
_entity_poly.pdbx_seq_one_letter_code
_entity_poly.pdbx_strand_id
1 'polypeptide(L)'
;MRRVRKTKRRPKASSAWTAHDVAILTELYRMLSNCDLAIRLGRSEWAVVGKARGLGLTKDCGRNCRRWAGRGRPWSSQEMNLLRALYPTTPNEDIAERIGRRRNAVHMKARQMELRKMEFWSEQEDQRLCEAYRAYSYDELAQRLGRTLPAVKARAITLKLDSKVPNWTEEEIRFLRESYGTRDVGMIAGELGRTRAAVAKKAREMGLVCFRHWSGRDVRRLRELYPCCTIGELAEEFGRSCDSIRGKAAQLRLSRRSSSSQPTETVPPKDAARSAGACYDRPLASCCI
;
A
#
# COMPACT_ATOMS: atom_id res chain seq x y z
N MET A 1 -23.36 25.66 -15.98
CA MET A 1 -22.19 26.57 -16.13
C MET A 1 -20.92 25.83 -15.72
N ARG A 2 -19.97 25.58 -16.62
CA ARG A 2 -18.71 24.89 -16.31
C ARG A 2 -17.84 25.79 -15.43
N ARG A 3 -17.48 25.33 -14.22
CA ARG A 3 -16.52 26.02 -13.33
C ARG A 3 -15.17 26.11 -14.04
N VAL A 4 -14.83 27.28 -14.54
CA VAL A 4 -13.50 27.60 -15.04
C VAL A 4 -12.54 27.53 -13.84
N ARG A 5 -11.60 26.59 -13.87
CA ARG A 5 -10.55 26.52 -12.84
C ARG A 5 -9.77 27.83 -12.89
N LYS A 6 -9.72 28.56 -11.78
CA LYS A 6 -8.92 29.78 -11.62
C LYS A 6 -7.50 29.48 -12.11
N THR A 7 -7.04 30.18 -13.13
CA THR A 7 -5.66 30.08 -13.62
C THR A 7 -4.72 30.48 -12.48
N LYS A 8 -3.69 29.66 -12.23
CA LYS A 8 -2.68 29.95 -11.20
C LYS A 8 -2.12 31.36 -11.44
N ARG A 9 -2.08 32.19 -10.39
CA ARG A 9 -1.56 33.58 -10.45
C ARG A 9 -0.19 33.59 -11.14
N ARG A 10 0.00 34.52 -12.08
CA ARG A 10 1.28 34.72 -12.79
C ARG A 10 2.39 35.00 -11.76
N PRO A 11 3.57 34.36 -11.85
CA PRO A 11 4.71 34.73 -11.01
C PRO A 11 5.09 36.20 -11.24
N LYS A 12 5.55 36.88 -10.17
CA LYS A 12 6.05 38.28 -10.21
C LYS A 12 7.12 38.45 -11.30
N ALA A 13 7.19 39.65 -11.87
CA ALA A 13 8.11 40.03 -12.95
C ALA A 13 9.52 39.49 -12.66
N SER A 14 10.03 38.65 -13.57
CA SER A 14 11.37 38.07 -13.46
C SER A 14 12.41 39.18 -13.48
N SER A 15 13.46 39.02 -12.67
CA SER A 15 14.68 39.84 -12.66
C SER A 15 15.18 40.16 -14.09
N ALA A 16 15.86 41.29 -14.27
CA ALA A 16 16.46 41.67 -15.55
C ALA A 16 17.39 40.55 -16.07
N TRP A 17 17.50 40.38 -17.39
CA TRP A 17 18.38 39.38 -17.99
C TRP A 17 19.84 39.77 -17.74
N THR A 18 20.58 38.94 -17.01
CA THR A 18 22.01 39.15 -16.80
C THR A 18 22.81 38.70 -18.03
N ALA A 19 24.03 39.19 -18.20
CA ALA A 19 24.92 38.73 -19.28
C ALA A 19 25.17 37.21 -19.21
N HIS A 20 25.24 36.66 -18.00
CA HIS A 20 25.37 35.22 -17.76
C HIS A 20 24.14 34.43 -18.21
N ASP A 21 22.93 34.91 -17.89
CA ASP A 21 21.67 34.29 -18.32
C ASP A 21 21.54 34.28 -19.84
N VAL A 22 21.97 35.37 -20.48
CA VAL A 22 21.99 35.50 -21.94
C VAL A 22 23.00 34.54 -22.54
N ALA A 23 24.21 34.44 -21.98
CA ALA A 23 25.25 33.51 -22.44
C ALA A 23 24.76 32.04 -22.41
N ILE A 24 24.20 31.60 -21.28
CA ILE A 24 23.59 30.27 -21.11
C ILE A 24 22.50 30.04 -22.15
N LEU A 25 21.66 31.06 -22.39
CA LEU A 25 20.59 30.96 -23.38
C LEU A 25 21.18 30.84 -24.79
N THR A 26 22.12 31.67 -25.21
CA THR A 26 22.74 31.58 -26.55
C THR A 26 23.41 30.22 -26.80
N GLU A 27 24.13 29.68 -25.82
CA GLU A 27 24.87 28.42 -25.98
C GLU A 27 23.94 27.21 -26.00
N LEU A 28 23.01 27.14 -25.05
CA LEU A 28 22.26 25.93 -24.78
C LEU A 28 20.85 25.95 -25.38
N TYR A 29 20.36 27.10 -25.85
CA TYR A 29 19.03 27.18 -26.44
C TYR A 29 18.90 26.23 -27.61
N ARG A 30 19.92 26.07 -28.45
CA ARG A 30 19.86 25.15 -29.60
C ARG A 30 19.55 23.69 -29.21
N MET A 31 20.01 23.24 -28.04
CA MET A 31 20.03 21.82 -27.64
C MET A 31 19.00 21.44 -26.56
N LEU A 32 18.72 22.32 -25.60
CA LEU A 32 17.88 22.00 -24.44
C LEU A 32 16.40 22.34 -24.64
N SER A 33 15.52 21.66 -23.91
CA SER A 33 14.09 21.98 -23.89
C SER A 33 13.84 23.32 -23.18
N ASN A 34 12.75 24.01 -23.52
CA ASN A 34 12.42 25.29 -22.87
C ASN A 34 12.10 25.11 -21.38
N CYS A 35 11.61 23.95 -20.97
CA CYS A 35 11.37 23.60 -19.58
C CYS A 35 12.68 23.50 -18.79
N ASP A 36 13.68 22.80 -19.33
CA ASP A 36 14.98 22.64 -18.66
C ASP A 36 15.73 23.96 -18.56
N LEU A 37 15.66 24.80 -19.59
CA LEU A 37 16.21 26.15 -19.57
C LEU A 37 15.47 27.06 -18.58
N ALA A 38 14.15 26.91 -18.44
CA ALA A 38 13.36 27.64 -17.46
C ALA A 38 13.76 27.28 -16.02
N ILE A 39 13.97 25.98 -15.75
CA ILE A 39 14.46 25.49 -14.46
C ILE A 39 15.88 26.01 -14.19
N ARG A 40 16.78 25.90 -15.17
CA ARG A 40 18.19 26.28 -15.03
C ARG A 40 18.41 27.78 -14.85
N LEU A 41 17.56 28.60 -15.48
CA LEU A 41 17.61 30.06 -15.37
C LEU A 41 16.70 30.59 -14.25
N GLY A 42 15.99 29.71 -13.52
CA GLY A 42 15.04 30.11 -12.46
C GLY A 42 13.91 31.02 -12.95
N ARG A 43 13.50 30.86 -14.22
CA ARG A 43 12.54 31.75 -14.92
C ARG A 43 11.36 30.96 -15.45
N SER A 44 10.31 31.67 -15.90
CA SER A 44 9.20 31.01 -16.58
C SER A 44 9.60 30.60 -18.00
N GLU A 45 9.02 29.51 -18.50
CA GLU A 45 9.21 29.05 -19.88
C GLU A 45 8.88 30.17 -20.89
N TRP A 46 7.86 30.97 -20.60
CA TRP A 46 7.47 32.10 -21.44
C TRP A 46 8.51 33.22 -21.49
N ALA A 47 9.21 33.49 -20.38
CA ALA A 47 10.29 34.47 -20.35
C ALA A 47 11.49 34.02 -21.21
N VAL A 48 11.83 32.73 -21.14
CA VAL A 48 12.88 32.11 -21.96
C VAL A 48 12.53 32.20 -23.45
N VAL A 49 11.30 31.87 -23.82
CA VAL A 49 10.80 31.98 -25.20
C VAL A 49 10.81 33.43 -25.69
N GLY A 50 10.34 34.37 -24.86
CA GLY A 50 10.32 35.80 -25.20
C GLY A 50 11.72 36.37 -25.44
N LYS A 51 12.68 36.04 -24.57
CA LYS A 51 14.07 36.50 -24.71
C LYS A 51 14.77 35.87 -25.92
N ALA A 52 14.58 34.56 -26.14
CA ALA A 52 15.15 33.88 -27.29
C ALA A 52 14.65 34.44 -28.63
N ARG A 53 13.36 34.81 -28.71
CA ARG A 53 12.79 35.53 -29.87
C ARG A 53 13.45 36.89 -30.07
N GLY A 54 13.64 37.65 -28.99
CA GLY A 54 14.32 38.95 -29.05
C GLY A 54 15.80 38.87 -29.44
N LEU A 55 16.44 37.72 -29.22
CA LEU A 55 17.83 37.44 -29.61
C LEU A 55 17.95 36.72 -30.96
N GLY A 56 16.85 36.47 -31.66
CA GLY A 56 16.85 35.75 -32.93
C GLY A 56 17.30 34.29 -32.83
N LEU A 57 17.32 33.71 -31.63
CA LEU A 57 17.78 32.35 -31.40
C LEU A 57 16.76 31.36 -31.96
N THR A 58 17.24 30.49 -32.84
CA THR A 58 16.47 29.37 -33.36
C THR A 58 16.88 28.10 -32.64
N LYS A 59 15.89 27.25 -32.33
CA LYS A 59 16.18 25.89 -31.89
C LYS A 59 16.78 25.14 -33.07
N ASP A 60 17.61 24.12 -32.80
CA ASP A 60 17.82 23.06 -33.79
C ASP A 60 16.54 22.25 -33.93
N CYS A 61 15.56 22.84 -34.61
CA CYS A 61 14.44 22.11 -35.20
C CYS A 61 14.85 21.59 -36.59
N GLY A 62 16.11 21.14 -36.73
CA GLY A 62 16.61 20.42 -37.89
C GLY A 62 16.10 18.98 -37.88
N ARG A 63 15.15 18.67 -38.76
CA ARG A 63 14.66 17.31 -39.12
C ARG A 63 13.96 16.45 -38.06
N ASN A 64 14.19 16.61 -36.76
CA ASN A 64 13.61 15.72 -35.75
C ASN A 64 12.34 16.24 -35.04
N CYS A 65 12.06 17.54 -35.02
CA CYS A 65 10.90 18.06 -34.27
C CYS A 65 9.58 18.01 -35.05
N ARG A 66 9.60 18.20 -36.38
CA ARG A 66 8.38 18.12 -37.22
C ARG A 66 7.91 16.69 -37.51
N ARG A 67 8.73 15.67 -37.24
CA ARG A 67 8.32 14.24 -37.36
C ARG A 67 7.72 13.67 -36.06
N TRP A 68 7.89 14.37 -34.93
CA TRP A 68 7.54 13.90 -33.58
C TRP A 68 6.48 14.75 -32.86
N ALA A 69 6.00 15.84 -33.48
CA ALA A 69 4.79 16.53 -33.02
C ALA A 69 3.49 15.74 -33.32
N GLY A 70 3.57 14.67 -34.14
CA GLY A 70 2.43 13.80 -34.47
C GLY A 70 2.67 12.29 -34.23
N ARG A 71 3.89 11.86 -33.90
CA ARG A 71 4.20 10.46 -33.56
C ARG A 71 4.66 10.43 -32.11
N GLY A 72 3.74 10.04 -31.22
CA GLY A 72 4.03 9.88 -29.81
C GLY A 72 5.25 8.97 -29.57
N ARG A 73 5.86 9.12 -28.39
CA ARG A 73 7.00 8.32 -27.89
C ARG A 73 6.95 6.86 -28.42
N PRO A 74 8.02 6.33 -29.04
CA PRO A 74 8.06 4.95 -29.52
C PRO A 74 7.77 3.95 -28.41
N TRP A 75 7.12 2.83 -28.74
CA TRP A 75 6.84 1.77 -27.77
C TRP A 75 8.09 0.95 -27.51
N SER A 76 8.51 0.85 -26.25
CA SER A 76 9.59 -0.05 -25.83
C SER A 76 9.10 -1.50 -25.73
N SER A 77 10.03 -2.45 -25.82
CA SER A 77 9.72 -3.88 -25.68
C SER A 77 9.09 -4.22 -24.33
N GLN A 78 9.51 -3.55 -23.24
CA GLN A 78 8.93 -3.72 -21.92
C GLN A 78 7.46 -3.26 -21.87
N GLU A 79 7.14 -2.10 -22.46
CA GLU A 79 5.76 -1.61 -22.53
C GLU A 79 4.88 -2.51 -23.40
N MET A 80 5.44 -3.07 -24.48
CA MET A 80 4.75 -4.00 -25.36
C MET A 80 4.43 -5.32 -24.65
N ASN A 81 5.37 -5.85 -23.87
CA ASN A 81 5.17 -7.06 -23.07
C ASN A 81 4.14 -6.82 -21.96
N LEU A 82 4.22 -5.67 -21.29
CA LEU A 82 3.26 -5.29 -20.26
C LEU A 82 1.85 -5.10 -20.85
N LEU A 83 1.75 -4.48 -22.03
CA LEU A 83 0.50 -4.37 -22.76
C LEU A 83 -0.06 -5.75 -23.10
N ARG A 84 0.74 -6.66 -23.65
CA ARG A 84 0.31 -8.03 -23.99
C ARG A 84 -0.22 -8.79 -22.77
N ALA A 85 0.45 -8.66 -21.62
CA ALA A 85 0.07 -9.34 -20.39
C ALA A 85 -1.23 -8.79 -19.78
N LEU A 86 -1.40 -7.46 -19.79
CA LEU A 86 -2.52 -6.80 -19.11
C LEU A 86 -3.75 -6.64 -19.99
N TYR A 87 -3.58 -6.54 -21.32
CA TYR A 87 -4.66 -6.19 -22.22
C TYR A 87 -5.88 -7.10 -22.15
N PRO A 88 -5.77 -8.45 -22.06
CA PRO A 88 -6.94 -9.31 -22.02
C PRO A 88 -7.89 -9.02 -20.85
N THR A 89 -7.37 -8.62 -19.69
CA THR A 89 -8.12 -8.60 -18.42
C THR A 89 -8.40 -7.22 -17.84
N THR A 90 -7.59 -6.22 -18.18
CA THR A 90 -7.69 -4.88 -17.57
C THR A 90 -8.30 -3.85 -18.52
N PRO A 91 -9.03 -2.84 -18.03
CA PRO A 91 -9.54 -1.76 -18.87
C PRO A 91 -8.39 -0.89 -19.38
N ASN A 92 -8.62 -0.19 -20.49
CA ASN A 92 -7.56 0.54 -21.19
C ASN A 92 -7.05 1.75 -20.39
N GLU A 93 -7.87 2.29 -19.49
CA GLU A 93 -7.56 3.35 -18.54
C GLU A 93 -6.45 2.93 -17.58
N ASP A 94 -6.63 1.79 -16.89
CA ASP A 94 -5.68 1.28 -15.90
C ASP A 94 -4.35 0.90 -16.56
N ILE A 95 -4.40 0.31 -17.76
CA ILE A 95 -3.21 0.02 -18.56
C ILE A 95 -2.48 1.32 -18.92
N ALA A 96 -3.22 2.37 -19.27
CA ALA A 96 -2.65 3.66 -19.65
C ALA A 96 -1.97 4.35 -18.47
N GLU A 97 -2.58 4.30 -17.28
CA GLU A 97 -1.97 4.79 -16.03
C GLU A 97 -0.68 4.02 -15.71
N ARG A 98 -0.70 2.69 -15.81
CA ARG A 98 0.45 1.84 -15.48
C ARG A 98 1.62 1.98 -16.46
N ILE A 99 1.34 2.21 -17.74
CA ILE A 99 2.36 2.43 -18.79
C ILE A 99 2.80 3.91 -18.85
N GLY A 100 2.06 4.83 -18.23
CA GLY A 100 2.31 6.28 -18.33
C GLY A 100 2.00 6.83 -19.72
N ARG A 101 0.98 6.29 -20.40
CA ARG A 101 0.53 6.72 -21.74
C ARG A 101 -0.92 7.18 -21.71
N ARG A 102 -1.38 7.77 -22.81
CA ARG A 102 -2.80 8.11 -22.99
C ARG A 102 -3.61 6.85 -23.34
N ARG A 103 -4.85 6.75 -22.86
CA ARG A 103 -5.79 5.64 -23.20
C ARG A 103 -5.84 5.35 -24.70
N ASN A 104 -5.94 6.39 -25.54
CA ASN A 104 -6.00 6.21 -27.00
C ASN A 104 -4.71 5.62 -27.57
N ALA A 105 -3.54 5.93 -26.99
CA ALA A 105 -2.29 5.33 -27.44
C ALA A 105 -2.24 3.83 -27.14
N VAL A 106 -2.73 3.41 -25.97
CA VAL A 106 -2.88 2.00 -25.58
C VAL A 106 -3.84 1.29 -26.53
N HIS A 107 -5.02 1.87 -26.77
CA HIS A 107 -6.01 1.30 -27.69
C HIS A 107 -5.45 1.12 -29.12
N MET A 108 -4.82 2.16 -29.68
CA MET A 108 -4.24 2.10 -31.02
C MET A 108 -3.09 1.08 -31.10
N LYS A 109 -2.26 0.98 -30.06
CA LYS A 109 -1.18 0.00 -30.04
C LYS A 109 -1.71 -1.42 -29.91
N ALA A 110 -2.71 -1.64 -29.06
CA ALA A 110 -3.33 -2.95 -28.93
C ALA A 110 -3.97 -3.40 -30.25
N ARG A 111 -4.63 -2.48 -30.97
CA ARG A 111 -5.13 -2.73 -32.33
C ARG A 111 -3.99 -3.08 -33.31
N GLN A 112 -2.87 -2.35 -33.27
CA GLN A 112 -1.70 -2.64 -34.12
C GLN A 112 -1.07 -4.01 -33.82
N MET A 113 -1.12 -4.45 -32.56
CA MET A 113 -0.61 -5.74 -32.11
C MET A 113 -1.67 -6.84 -32.16
N GLU A 114 -2.85 -6.54 -32.73
CA GLU A 114 -4.00 -7.44 -32.84
C GLU A 114 -4.42 -8.09 -31.51
N LEU A 115 -4.16 -7.40 -30.41
CA LEU A 115 -4.55 -7.86 -29.08
C LEU A 115 -6.07 -7.76 -28.95
N ARG A 116 -6.69 -8.87 -28.53
CA ARG A 116 -8.12 -8.93 -28.21
C ARG A 116 -8.32 -8.89 -26.70
N LYS A 117 -9.44 -8.30 -26.29
CA LYS A 117 -9.90 -8.46 -24.91
C LYS A 117 -10.32 -9.92 -24.73
N MET A 118 -10.23 -10.38 -23.50
CA MET A 118 -10.73 -11.70 -23.14
C MET A 118 -12.23 -11.75 -23.44
N GLU A 119 -12.65 -12.77 -24.19
CA GLU A 119 -14.04 -12.93 -24.61
C GLU A 119 -14.98 -13.05 -23.42
N PHE A 120 -16.27 -12.79 -23.62
CA PHE A 120 -17.26 -13.10 -22.59
C PHE A 120 -17.31 -14.62 -22.34
N TRP A 121 -17.91 -15.03 -21.22
CA TRP A 121 -18.07 -16.45 -20.91
C TRP A 121 -19.10 -17.08 -21.85
N SER A 122 -18.72 -18.18 -22.49
CA SER A 122 -19.64 -19.00 -23.28
C SER A 122 -20.38 -20.02 -22.41
N GLU A 123 -21.54 -20.48 -22.86
CA GLU A 123 -22.32 -21.51 -22.16
C GLU A 123 -21.54 -22.82 -21.98
N GLN A 124 -20.73 -23.19 -22.97
CA GLN A 124 -19.86 -24.37 -22.89
C GLN A 124 -18.78 -24.22 -21.82
N GLU A 125 -18.19 -23.03 -21.66
CA GLU A 125 -17.23 -22.76 -20.59
C GLU A 125 -17.90 -22.78 -19.22
N ASP A 126 -19.12 -22.28 -19.11
CA ASP A 126 -19.89 -22.34 -17.86
C ASP A 126 -20.20 -23.79 -17.49
N GLN A 127 -20.61 -24.61 -18.44
CA GLN A 127 -20.86 -26.03 -18.21
C GLN A 127 -19.59 -26.75 -17.73
N ARG A 128 -18.45 -26.55 -18.43
CA ARG A 128 -17.16 -27.10 -18.00
C ARG A 128 -16.75 -26.62 -16.62
N LEU A 129 -17.00 -25.34 -16.29
CA LEU A 129 -16.74 -24.79 -14.98
C LEU A 129 -17.60 -25.49 -13.92
N CYS A 130 -18.90 -25.67 -14.15
CA CYS A 130 -19.83 -26.33 -13.23
C CYS A 130 -19.43 -27.78 -12.95
N GLU A 131 -19.15 -28.56 -13.99
CA GLU A 131 -18.78 -29.98 -13.88
C GLU A 131 -17.46 -30.16 -13.13
N ALA A 132 -16.45 -29.34 -13.45
CA ALA A 132 -15.13 -29.41 -12.84
C ALA A 132 -15.05 -28.68 -11.48
N TYR A 133 -16.09 -27.95 -11.08
CA TYR A 133 -16.01 -26.98 -9.98
C TYR A 133 -15.62 -27.65 -8.65
N ARG A 134 -16.25 -28.76 -8.29
CA ARG A 134 -16.00 -29.43 -7.00
C ARG A 134 -14.69 -30.21 -6.96
N ALA A 135 -14.22 -30.71 -8.10
CA ALA A 135 -13.08 -31.61 -8.18
C ALA A 135 -11.72 -30.88 -8.17
N TYR A 136 -11.64 -29.67 -8.73
CA TYR A 136 -10.37 -28.98 -8.95
C TYR A 136 -10.23 -27.70 -8.12
N SER A 137 -9.01 -27.25 -7.87
CA SER A 137 -8.73 -25.94 -7.28
C SER A 137 -9.04 -24.80 -8.26
N TYR A 138 -9.11 -23.55 -7.77
CA TYR A 138 -9.32 -22.39 -8.65
C TYR A 138 -8.17 -22.19 -9.64
N ASP A 139 -6.93 -22.47 -9.24
CA ASP A 139 -5.75 -22.38 -10.09
C ASP A 139 -5.80 -23.38 -11.24
N GLU A 140 -6.17 -24.63 -10.95
CA GLU A 140 -6.32 -25.67 -11.98
C GLU A 140 -7.48 -25.36 -12.94
N LEU A 141 -8.61 -24.86 -12.41
CA LEU A 141 -9.74 -24.43 -13.24
C LEU A 141 -9.35 -23.27 -14.16
N ALA A 142 -8.59 -22.30 -13.67
CA ALA A 142 -8.08 -21.19 -14.45
C ALA A 142 -7.20 -21.68 -15.62
N GLN A 143 -6.29 -22.61 -15.34
CA GLN A 143 -5.43 -23.20 -16.37
C GLN A 143 -6.24 -23.99 -17.40
N ARG A 144 -7.17 -24.85 -16.97
CA ARG A 144 -7.99 -25.68 -17.85
C ARG A 144 -8.91 -24.88 -18.75
N LEU A 145 -9.48 -23.79 -18.24
CA LEU A 145 -10.37 -22.90 -19.00
C LEU A 145 -9.58 -21.88 -19.83
N GLY A 146 -8.26 -21.76 -19.65
CA GLY A 146 -7.47 -20.69 -20.26
C GLY A 146 -7.90 -19.29 -19.78
N ARG A 147 -8.46 -19.20 -18.57
CA ARG A 147 -9.01 -17.99 -17.97
C ARG A 147 -8.16 -17.56 -16.77
N THR A 148 -8.28 -16.32 -16.34
CA THR A 148 -7.57 -15.87 -15.14
C THR A 148 -8.30 -16.30 -13.86
N LEU A 149 -7.56 -16.56 -12.80
CA LEU A 149 -8.08 -16.97 -11.49
C LEU A 149 -9.17 -16.01 -10.95
N PRO A 150 -9.01 -14.67 -11.02
CA PRO A 150 -10.07 -13.74 -10.63
C PRO A 150 -11.33 -13.86 -11.50
N ALA A 151 -11.18 -14.12 -12.81
CA ALA A 151 -12.32 -14.29 -13.71
C ALA A 151 -13.11 -15.56 -13.37
N VAL A 152 -12.44 -16.68 -13.09
CA VAL A 152 -13.09 -17.93 -12.66
C VAL A 152 -13.83 -17.73 -11.34
N LYS A 153 -13.20 -17.06 -10.36
CA LYS A 153 -13.84 -16.73 -9.07
C LYS A 153 -15.09 -15.87 -9.26
N ALA A 154 -14.99 -14.81 -10.06
CA ALA A 154 -16.12 -13.94 -10.37
C ALA A 154 -17.25 -14.70 -11.06
N ARG A 155 -16.93 -15.56 -12.04
CA ARG A 155 -17.93 -16.33 -12.75
C ARG A 155 -18.63 -17.36 -11.87
N ALA A 156 -17.89 -18.05 -10.99
CA ALA A 156 -18.48 -18.97 -10.02
C ALA A 156 -19.52 -18.28 -9.12
N ILE A 157 -19.24 -17.03 -8.71
CA ILE A 157 -20.21 -16.21 -7.95
C ILE A 157 -21.42 -15.86 -8.81
N THR A 158 -21.23 -15.46 -10.08
CA THR A 158 -22.32 -15.15 -11.02
C THR A 158 -23.22 -16.37 -11.26
N LEU A 159 -22.63 -17.55 -11.41
CA LEU A 159 -23.33 -18.83 -11.58
C LEU A 159 -23.91 -19.37 -10.26
N LYS A 160 -23.75 -18.65 -9.14
CA LYS A 160 -24.21 -19.04 -7.80
C LYS A 160 -23.74 -20.44 -7.38
N LEU A 161 -22.52 -20.81 -7.80
CA LEU A 161 -21.91 -22.05 -7.34
C LEU A 161 -21.57 -21.94 -5.86
N ASP A 162 -21.81 -23.03 -5.13
CA ASP A 162 -21.56 -23.06 -3.68
C ASP A 162 -20.12 -22.69 -3.32
N SER A 163 -19.92 -22.17 -2.11
CA SER A 163 -18.58 -21.99 -1.58
C SER A 163 -17.86 -23.34 -1.48
N LYS A 164 -16.61 -23.38 -1.97
CA LYS A 164 -15.71 -24.53 -1.72
C LYS A 164 -15.29 -24.62 -0.26
N VAL A 165 -15.35 -23.52 0.48
CA VAL A 165 -15.04 -23.48 1.91
C VAL A 165 -16.31 -23.81 2.69
N PRO A 166 -16.28 -24.81 3.60
CA PRO A 166 -17.41 -25.14 4.46
C PRO A 166 -17.86 -23.93 5.29
N ASN A 167 -19.18 -23.80 5.45
CA ASN A 167 -19.76 -22.81 6.35
C ASN A 167 -19.40 -23.11 7.81
N TRP A 168 -19.39 -22.06 8.64
CA TRP A 168 -19.21 -22.20 10.09
C TRP A 168 -20.42 -22.89 10.70
N THR A 169 -20.21 -23.99 11.42
CA THR A 169 -21.25 -24.65 12.21
C THR A 169 -21.42 -23.94 13.56
N GLU A 170 -22.55 -24.17 14.21
CA GLU A 170 -22.84 -23.53 15.50
C GLU A 170 -21.89 -24.05 16.60
N GLU A 171 -21.45 -25.31 16.51
CA GLU A 171 -20.47 -25.92 17.40
C GLU A 171 -19.10 -25.25 17.26
N GLU A 172 -18.65 -25.02 16.02
CA GLU A 172 -17.39 -24.32 15.75
C GLU A 172 -17.44 -22.86 16.23
N ILE A 173 -18.59 -22.20 16.09
CA ILE A 173 -18.82 -20.84 16.60
C ILE A 173 -18.77 -20.82 18.12
N ARG A 174 -19.43 -21.77 18.78
CA ARG A 174 -19.43 -21.90 20.24
C ARG A 174 -18.02 -22.16 20.77
N PHE A 175 -17.33 -23.14 20.19
CA PHE A 175 -15.94 -23.44 20.52
C PHE A 175 -15.03 -22.24 20.32
N LEU A 176 -15.22 -21.49 19.23
CA LEU A 176 -14.46 -20.28 18.97
C LEU A 176 -14.75 -19.21 20.04
N ARG A 177 -16.00 -19.00 20.47
CA ARG A 177 -16.32 -18.06 21.56
C ARG A 177 -15.66 -18.42 22.88
N GLU A 178 -15.62 -19.70 23.23
CA GLU A 178 -15.06 -20.19 24.50
C GLU A 178 -13.53 -20.20 24.50
N SER A 179 -12.93 -20.54 23.35
CA SER A 179 -11.48 -20.72 23.22
C SER A 179 -10.74 -19.44 22.82
N TYR A 180 -11.41 -18.49 22.15
CA TYR A 180 -10.78 -17.27 21.66
C TYR A 180 -10.45 -16.32 22.81
N GLY A 181 -9.16 -16.22 23.13
CA GLY A 181 -8.63 -15.42 24.24
C GLY A 181 -8.05 -16.25 25.39
N THR A 182 -8.31 -17.55 25.44
CA THR A 182 -7.67 -18.49 26.38
C THR A 182 -6.56 -19.31 25.70
N ARG A 183 -6.76 -19.71 24.44
CA ARG A 183 -5.79 -20.48 23.65
C ARG A 183 -5.15 -19.64 22.54
N ASP A 184 -3.99 -20.10 22.06
CA ASP A 184 -3.37 -19.51 20.87
C ASP A 184 -4.24 -19.74 19.62
N VAL A 185 -4.32 -18.74 18.75
CA VAL A 185 -5.12 -18.78 17.53
C VAL A 185 -4.68 -19.90 16.59
N GLY A 186 -3.40 -20.29 16.61
CA GLY A 186 -2.87 -21.44 15.88
C GLY A 186 -3.43 -22.78 16.36
N MET A 187 -3.53 -22.98 17.68
CA MET A 187 -4.13 -24.21 18.25
C MET A 187 -5.62 -24.30 17.94
N ILE A 188 -6.35 -23.20 18.11
CA ILE A 188 -7.78 -23.11 17.77
C ILE A 188 -8.01 -23.42 16.28
N ALA A 189 -7.15 -22.91 15.41
CA ALA A 189 -7.20 -23.18 13.97
C ALA A 189 -6.97 -24.67 13.65
N GLY A 190 -6.01 -25.32 14.34
CA GLY A 190 -5.76 -26.75 14.21
C GLY A 190 -6.96 -27.61 14.63
N GLU A 191 -7.55 -27.32 15.80
CA GLU A 191 -8.72 -28.06 16.31
C GLU A 191 -9.96 -27.89 15.43
N LEU A 192 -10.15 -26.70 14.85
CA LEU A 192 -11.25 -26.42 13.93
C LEU A 192 -10.99 -26.89 12.48
N GLY A 193 -9.80 -27.43 12.17
CA GLY A 193 -9.42 -27.78 10.80
C GLY A 193 -9.47 -26.58 9.83
N ARG A 194 -9.28 -25.36 10.34
CA ARG A 194 -9.37 -24.10 9.57
C ARG A 194 -8.05 -23.34 9.58
N THR A 195 -7.90 -22.38 8.68
CA THR A 195 -6.72 -21.51 8.67
C THR A 195 -6.79 -20.47 9.77
N ARG A 196 -5.63 -20.05 10.31
CA ARG A 196 -5.53 -18.95 11.29
C ARG A 196 -6.23 -17.68 10.82
N ALA A 197 -6.12 -17.38 9.52
CA ALA A 197 -6.78 -16.24 8.89
C ALA A 197 -8.32 -16.37 8.89
N ALA A 198 -8.86 -17.57 8.62
CA ALA A 198 -10.30 -17.82 8.66
C ALA A 198 -10.84 -17.66 10.10
N VAL A 199 -10.14 -18.21 11.09
CA VAL A 199 -10.47 -18.05 12.51
C VAL A 199 -10.44 -16.57 12.93
N ALA A 200 -9.37 -15.85 12.60
CA ALA A 200 -9.24 -14.42 12.92
C ALA A 200 -10.31 -13.56 12.23
N LYS A 201 -10.66 -13.89 10.98
CA LYS A 201 -11.74 -13.21 10.25
C LYS A 201 -13.09 -13.45 10.94
N LYS A 202 -13.42 -14.72 11.25
CA LYS A 202 -14.68 -15.05 11.92
C LYS A 202 -14.77 -14.43 13.32
N ALA A 203 -13.67 -14.45 14.07
CA ALA A 203 -13.61 -13.78 15.36
C ALA A 203 -13.86 -12.27 15.24
N ARG A 204 -13.34 -11.61 14.19
CA ARG A 204 -13.64 -10.21 13.90
C ARG A 204 -15.10 -9.97 13.57
N GLU A 205 -15.69 -10.81 12.73
CA GLU A 205 -17.11 -10.76 12.38
C GLU A 205 -18.00 -10.93 13.62
N MET A 206 -17.57 -11.76 14.58
CA MET A 206 -18.27 -11.98 15.85
C MET A 206 -17.91 -10.96 16.94
N GLY A 207 -17.08 -9.96 16.65
CA GLY A 207 -16.67 -8.94 17.62
C GLY A 207 -15.74 -9.43 18.72
N LEU A 208 -15.13 -10.61 18.58
CA LEU A 208 -14.20 -11.20 19.55
C LEU A 208 -12.79 -10.58 19.50
N VAL A 209 -12.52 -9.67 18.55
CA VAL A 209 -11.21 -9.01 18.39
C VAL A 209 -11.03 -7.93 19.46
N CYS A 210 -10.68 -8.38 20.66
CA CYS A 210 -10.07 -7.54 21.68
C CYS A 210 -8.57 -7.47 21.41
N PHE A 211 -8.04 -6.26 21.18
CA PHE A 211 -6.60 -5.97 21.15
C PHE A 211 -5.88 -6.73 22.26
N ARG A 212 -4.97 -7.64 21.88
CA ARG A 212 -4.05 -8.41 22.73
C ARG A 212 -4.56 -8.60 24.18
N HIS A 213 -5.31 -9.67 24.38
CA HIS A 213 -5.94 -10.03 25.64
C HIS A 213 -5.05 -9.76 26.88
N TRP A 214 -5.65 -9.23 27.94
CA TRP A 214 -5.06 -9.25 29.26
C TRP A 214 -5.34 -10.65 29.84
N SER A 215 -4.32 -11.50 29.95
CA SER A 215 -4.50 -12.82 30.55
C SER A 215 -4.92 -12.67 32.02
N GLY A 216 -5.55 -13.69 32.61
CA GLY A 216 -5.88 -13.65 34.05
C GLY A 216 -4.64 -13.49 34.94
N ARG A 217 -3.46 -13.92 34.46
CA ARG A 217 -2.16 -13.64 35.08
C ARG A 217 -1.78 -12.16 34.96
N ASP A 218 -1.89 -11.58 33.76
CA ASP A 218 -1.55 -10.17 33.53
C ASP A 218 -2.47 -9.23 34.31
N VAL A 219 -3.76 -9.56 34.45
CA VAL A 219 -4.71 -8.78 35.25
C VAL A 219 -4.35 -8.80 36.72
N ARG A 220 -3.99 -9.98 37.27
CA ARG A 220 -3.54 -10.09 38.67
C ARG A 220 -2.26 -9.28 38.89
N ARG A 221 -1.29 -9.44 37.99
CA ARG A 221 -0.03 -8.72 38.05
C ARG A 221 -0.21 -7.20 37.91
N LEU A 222 -1.13 -6.76 37.05
CA LEU A 222 -1.48 -5.35 36.91
C LEU A 222 -2.10 -4.80 38.19
N ARG A 223 -2.98 -5.56 38.87
CA ARG A 223 -3.56 -5.13 40.16
C ARG A 223 -2.51 -4.96 41.26
N GLU A 224 -1.50 -5.83 41.27
CA GLU A 224 -0.39 -5.76 42.25
C GLU A 224 0.50 -4.54 42.01
N LEU A 225 0.87 -4.28 40.75
CA LEU A 225 1.86 -3.28 40.40
C LEU A 225 1.27 -1.87 40.19
N TYR A 226 -0.01 -1.75 39.84
CA TYR A 226 -0.64 -0.45 39.54
C TYR A 226 -0.61 0.57 40.70
N PRO A 227 -0.76 0.19 41.98
CA PRO A 227 -0.69 1.14 43.09
C PRO A 227 0.69 1.76 43.31
N CYS A 228 1.78 1.09 42.92
CA CYS A 228 3.16 1.45 43.25
C CYS A 228 4.02 1.85 42.03
N CYS A 229 3.72 1.36 40.84
CA CYS A 229 4.49 1.66 39.62
C CYS A 229 3.91 2.84 38.84
N THR A 230 4.77 3.49 38.05
CA THR A 230 4.34 4.47 37.05
C THR A 230 3.76 3.78 35.81
N ILE A 231 2.95 4.50 35.04
CA ILE A 231 2.37 3.96 33.80
C ILE A 231 3.48 3.60 32.78
N GLY A 232 4.62 4.30 32.81
CA GLY A 232 5.78 4.02 31.96
C GLY A 232 6.46 2.71 32.30
N GLU A 233 6.73 2.46 33.59
CA GLU A 233 7.34 1.19 34.04
C GLU A 233 6.41 0.00 33.77
N LEU A 234 5.10 0.19 33.92
CA LEU A 234 4.12 -0.83 33.54
C LEU A 234 4.09 -1.07 32.03
N ALA A 235 4.30 -0.03 31.20
CA ALA A 235 4.37 -0.16 29.75
C ALA A 235 5.57 -1.01 29.32
N GLU A 236 6.70 -0.82 29.97
CA GLU A 236 7.92 -1.62 29.76
C GLU A 236 7.73 -3.07 30.25
N GLU A 237 7.23 -3.27 31.47
CA GLU A 237 7.03 -4.60 32.08
C GLU A 237 6.05 -5.47 31.27
N PHE A 238 4.93 -4.89 30.81
CA PHE A 238 3.94 -5.64 30.04
C PHE A 238 4.24 -5.65 28.54
N GLY A 239 5.24 -4.92 28.06
CA GLY A 239 5.51 -4.71 26.63
C GLY A 239 4.30 -4.15 25.89
N ARG A 240 3.59 -3.19 26.52
CA ARG A 240 2.31 -2.61 26.04
C ARG A 240 2.41 -1.10 25.95
N SER A 241 1.54 -0.48 25.16
CA SER A 241 1.42 0.98 25.17
C SER A 241 0.82 1.49 26.48
N CYS A 242 1.26 2.67 26.91
CA CYS A 242 0.71 3.37 28.08
C CYS A 242 -0.82 3.53 28.01
N ASP A 243 -1.37 3.72 26.80
CA ASP A 243 -2.81 3.84 26.57
C ASP A 243 -3.56 2.52 26.84
N SER A 244 -2.96 1.39 26.49
CA SER A 244 -3.52 0.06 26.78
C SER A 244 -3.64 -0.20 28.28
N ILE A 245 -2.62 0.23 29.05
CA ILE A 245 -2.58 0.12 30.51
C ILE A 245 -3.60 1.06 31.15
N ARG A 246 -3.65 2.33 30.71
CA ARG A 246 -4.66 3.30 31.20
C ARG A 246 -6.08 2.80 30.95
N GLY A 247 -6.36 2.31 29.74
CA GLY A 247 -7.67 1.74 29.40
C GLY A 247 -8.03 0.53 30.26
N LYS A 248 -7.08 -0.37 30.51
CA LYS A 248 -7.34 -1.55 31.36
C LYS A 248 -7.51 -1.19 32.83
N ALA A 249 -6.71 -0.28 33.34
CA ALA A 249 -6.80 0.19 34.72
C ALA A 249 -8.12 0.93 34.98
N ALA A 250 -8.58 1.75 34.03
CA ALA A 250 -9.89 2.38 34.09
C ALA A 250 -11.03 1.33 34.10
N GLN A 251 -10.94 0.30 33.26
CA GLN A 251 -11.90 -0.81 33.25
C GLN A 251 -11.93 -1.56 34.59
N LEU A 252 -10.77 -1.75 35.22
CA LEU A 252 -10.62 -2.44 36.51
C LEU A 252 -10.81 -1.52 37.73
N ARG A 253 -11.08 -0.23 37.51
CA ARG A 253 -11.22 0.82 38.54
C ARG A 253 -10.03 0.87 39.51
N LEU A 254 -8.82 0.69 38.99
CA LEU A 254 -7.60 0.75 39.80
C LEU A 254 -7.23 2.20 40.09
N SER A 255 -6.96 2.50 41.35
CA SER A 255 -6.48 3.81 41.81
C SER A 255 -5.01 3.71 42.24
N ARG A 256 -4.31 4.84 42.13
CA ARG A 256 -2.96 4.96 42.68
C ARG A 256 -3.05 5.23 44.19
N ARG A 257 -2.06 4.75 44.94
CA ARG A 257 -1.91 5.15 46.34
C ARG A 257 -1.63 6.65 46.41
N SER A 258 -2.42 7.40 47.18
CA SER A 258 -2.15 8.82 47.43
C SER A 258 -0.82 8.96 48.16
N SER A 259 0.00 9.92 47.74
CA SER A 259 1.31 10.23 48.31
C SER A 259 1.27 10.84 49.72
N SER A 260 0.27 10.49 50.53
CA SER A 260 0.10 10.96 51.92
C SER A 260 0.32 9.86 52.97
N SER A 261 0.73 8.66 52.56
CA SER A 261 1.09 7.58 53.48
C SER A 261 2.16 6.71 52.83
N GLN A 262 3.39 7.20 52.89
CA GLN A 262 4.59 6.38 52.82
C GLN A 262 5.12 6.28 54.26
N PRO A 263 5.19 5.11 54.88
CA PRO A 263 6.29 4.84 55.80
C PRO A 263 7.56 4.86 54.94
N THR A 264 8.48 5.76 55.26
CA THR A 264 9.81 5.80 54.65
C THR A 264 10.56 4.52 55.01
N GLU A 265 10.50 3.51 54.16
CA GLU A 265 11.55 2.49 54.11
C GLU A 265 12.56 2.90 53.04
N THR A 266 13.73 3.30 53.53
CA THR A 266 14.93 3.57 52.76
C THR A 266 15.34 2.32 51.99
N VAL A 267 15.26 2.37 50.66
CA VAL A 267 15.97 1.42 49.80
C VAL A 267 17.44 1.87 49.74
N PRO A 268 18.43 1.01 50.06
CA PRO A 268 19.82 1.39 49.99
C PRO A 268 20.26 1.60 48.53
N PRO A 269 21.22 2.49 48.26
CA PRO A 269 21.68 2.76 46.91
C PRO A 269 22.37 1.51 46.35
N LYS A 270 21.95 1.09 45.15
CA LYS A 270 22.70 0.08 44.38
C LYS A 270 23.99 0.73 43.90
N ASP A 271 25.09 0.26 44.46
CA ASP A 271 26.45 0.65 44.11
C ASP A 271 26.69 0.59 42.60
N ALA A 272 27.33 1.66 42.12
CA ALA A 272 27.93 1.73 40.82
C ALA A 272 29.13 0.78 40.76
N ALA A 273 29.04 -0.27 39.94
CA ALA A 273 30.19 -0.97 39.41
C ALA A 273 30.17 -0.90 37.88
N ARG A 274 31.06 -0.06 37.36
CA ARG A 274 31.53 -0.05 35.97
C ARG A 274 32.37 -1.30 35.70
N SER A 275 32.09 -1.96 34.59
CA SER A 275 33.08 -2.61 33.71
C SER A 275 32.35 -3.00 32.42
N ALA A 276 32.41 -2.16 31.38
CA ALA A 276 33.40 -2.24 30.29
C ALA A 276 33.13 -3.41 29.33
N GLY A 277 32.85 -3.08 28.06
CA GLY A 277 32.94 -4.05 26.96
C GLY A 277 32.06 -3.78 25.75
N ALA A 278 32.63 -3.13 24.73
CA ALA A 278 32.33 -3.22 23.29
C ALA A 278 30.92 -2.79 22.82
N CYS A 279 30.79 -1.69 22.06
CA CYS A 279 31.00 -1.64 20.61
C CYS A 279 30.29 -2.78 19.88
N TYR A 280 29.22 -2.49 19.13
CA TYR A 280 29.18 -2.63 17.67
C TYR A 280 27.96 -1.91 17.09
N ASP A 281 28.24 -1.14 16.05
CA ASP A 281 27.34 -0.54 15.09
C ASP A 281 26.38 -1.56 14.43
N ARG A 282 25.08 -1.20 14.37
CA ARG A 282 24.11 -1.44 13.26
C ARG A 282 23.94 -2.89 12.72
N PRO A 283 22.98 -3.19 11.80
CA PRO A 283 21.92 -2.39 11.20
C PRO A 283 20.51 -3.03 11.23
N LEU A 284 19.56 -2.25 10.71
CA LEU A 284 18.33 -2.68 10.04
C LEU A 284 18.48 -4.00 9.26
N ALA A 285 17.60 -4.96 9.55
CA ALA A 285 17.16 -6.02 8.64
C ALA A 285 15.64 -6.16 8.91
N SER A 286 14.74 -5.83 7.97
CA SER A 286 14.47 -6.55 6.73
C SER A 286 14.32 -8.06 6.96
N CYS A 287 13.09 -8.51 7.15
CA CYS A 287 12.65 -9.84 6.74
C CYS A 287 11.20 -9.75 6.27
N CYS A 288 11.04 -9.65 4.96
CA CYS A 288 9.93 -10.29 4.26
C CYS A 288 10.23 -11.80 4.20
N ILE A 289 9.21 -12.63 4.42
CA ILE A 289 8.62 -13.62 3.49
C ILE A 289 7.30 -14.05 4.11
#